data_AF-A0A4U1D4J1-F1
#
_entry.id   AF-A0A4U1D4J1-F1
#
_cell.length_a   1.000
_cell.length_b   1.000
_cell.length_c   1.000
_cell.angle_alpha   90.00
_cell.angle_beta   90.00
_cell.angle_gamma   90.00
#
_symmetry.space_group_name_H-M   'P 1'
#
loop_
_entity.id
_entity.type
_entity.pdbx_description
1 polymer ?
#
loop_
_entity_poly.entity_id
_entity_poly.type
_entity_poly.pdbx_seq_one_letter_code
_entity_poly.pdbx_strand_id
1 'polypeptide(L)'
;MEKNYETRHIYFTIAILIAILSPIFYFFVPQTLGDVVHYKEDTWYVSTPKENFTSFAIGCGFLFIASILLFFLNIRKLSKAISIFFLCLGLFTFYIASQSFVALSNDKISYSSLFEFKKHTYQWEDIEKVIHYRNEIGTFSEFELVFEDGNRAMLDDNAYFREKSDKFGMKLAEYNLFPELSLVDEP
;
A
#
# COMPACT_ATOMS: atom_id res chain seq x y z
N MET A 1 -3.87 0.21 -48.54
CA MET A 1 -4.96 0.56 -47.61
C MET A 1 -4.33 1.05 -46.32
N GLU A 2 -4.11 2.35 -46.19
CA GLU A 2 -3.72 2.94 -44.91
C GLU A 2 -4.97 2.98 -44.02
N LYS A 3 -5.00 2.15 -42.97
CA LYS A 3 -6.00 2.29 -41.93
C LYS A 3 -5.69 3.58 -41.18
N ASN A 4 -6.45 4.64 -41.48
CA ASN A 4 -6.51 5.85 -40.65
C ASN A 4 -7.10 5.47 -39.28
N TYR A 5 -6.26 4.94 -38.39
CA TYR A 5 -6.60 4.85 -36.97
C TYR A 5 -6.71 6.27 -36.44
N GLU A 6 -7.94 6.74 -36.25
CA GLU A 6 -8.15 8.02 -35.57
C GLU A 6 -7.51 7.95 -34.19
N THR A 7 -6.72 8.97 -33.83
CA THR A 7 -5.95 9.06 -32.58
C THR A 7 -6.79 8.75 -31.33
N ARG A 8 -8.11 8.96 -31.39
CA ARG A 8 -9.05 8.62 -30.32
C ARG A 8 -9.05 7.13 -29.95
N HIS A 9 -8.88 6.24 -30.93
CA HIS A 9 -8.90 4.80 -30.71
C HIS A 9 -7.68 4.32 -29.94
N ILE A 10 -6.55 5.04 -30.01
CA ILE A 10 -5.35 4.75 -29.21
C ILE A 10 -5.68 4.91 -27.72
N TYR A 11 -6.35 6.01 -27.34
CA TYR A 11 -6.75 6.23 -25.95
C TYR A 11 -7.77 5.21 -25.44
N PHE A 12 -8.63 4.72 -26.32
CA PHE A 12 -9.53 3.62 -26.00
C PHE A 12 -8.77 2.32 -25.74
N THR A 13 -7.80 1.98 -26.59
CA THR A 13 -6.91 0.83 -26.36
C THR A 13 -6.15 0.96 -25.04
N ILE A 14 -5.63 2.14 -24.71
CA ILE A 14 -4.97 2.41 -23.43
C ILE A 14 -5.93 2.20 -22.26
N ALA A 15 -7.17 2.71 -22.35
CA ALA A 15 -8.17 2.50 -21.29
C ALA A 15 -8.45 1.01 -21.06
N ILE A 16 -8.59 0.22 -22.13
CA ILE A 16 -8.78 -1.23 -22.04
C ILE A 16 -7.56 -1.90 -21.38
N LEU A 17 -6.34 -1.53 -21.78
CA LEU A 17 -5.13 -2.07 -21.18
C LEU A 17 -5.06 -1.77 -19.68
N ILE A 18 -5.40 -0.54 -19.26
CA ILE A 18 -5.46 -0.19 -17.83
C ILE A 18 -6.51 -1.04 -17.12
N ALA A 19 -7.71 -1.21 -17.69
CA ALA A 19 -8.78 -1.99 -17.08
C ALA A 19 -8.38 -3.47 -16.91
N ILE A 20 -7.67 -4.06 -17.88
CA ILE A 20 -7.25 -5.47 -17.84
C ILE A 20 -6.02 -5.67 -16.95
N LEU A 21 -5.04 -4.75 -16.99
CA LEU A 21 -3.79 -4.90 -16.24
C LEU A 21 -3.91 -4.42 -14.79
N SER A 22 -4.84 -3.51 -14.47
CA SER A 22 -4.98 -2.97 -13.12
C SER A 22 -5.24 -4.03 -12.03
N PRO A 23 -6.07 -5.08 -12.24
CA PRO A 23 -6.25 -6.11 -11.22
C PRO A 23 -4.97 -6.94 -11.00
N ILE A 24 -4.18 -7.16 -12.06
CA ILE A 24 -2.89 -7.85 -11.95
C ILE A 24 -1.93 -6.97 -11.14
N PHE A 25 -1.78 -5.70 -11.53
CA PHE A 25 -0.88 -4.78 -10.84
C PHE A 25 -1.30 -4.45 -9.42
N TYR A 26 -2.59 -4.49 -9.11
CA TYR A 26 -3.11 -4.28 -7.76
C TYR A 26 -2.45 -5.20 -6.73
N PHE A 27 -2.25 -6.48 -7.06
CA PHE A 27 -1.64 -7.42 -6.13
C PHE A 27 -0.12 -7.27 -5.99
N PHE A 28 0.58 -6.92 -7.07
CA PHE A 28 2.05 -6.95 -7.08
C PHE A 28 2.70 -5.59 -6.84
N VAL A 29 2.16 -4.53 -7.43
CA VAL A 29 2.85 -3.23 -7.53
C VAL A 29 2.96 -2.53 -6.18
N PRO A 30 1.90 -2.41 -5.34
CA PRO A 30 2.02 -1.74 -4.05
C PRO A 30 3.10 -2.35 -3.16
N GLN A 31 3.08 -3.69 -3.02
CA GLN A 31 4.05 -4.41 -2.20
C GLN A 31 5.48 -4.30 -2.77
N THR A 32 5.65 -4.52 -4.08
CA THR A 32 6.98 -4.43 -4.73
C THR A 32 7.56 -3.02 -4.61
N LEU A 33 6.74 -1.98 -4.76
CA LEU A 33 7.19 -0.61 -4.55
C LEU A 33 7.58 -0.35 -3.10
N GLY A 34 6.80 -0.83 -2.14
CA GLY A 34 7.12 -0.75 -0.72
C GLY A 34 8.48 -1.38 -0.42
N ASP A 35 8.72 -2.59 -0.91
CA ASP A 35 9.99 -3.30 -0.78
C ASP A 35 11.13 -2.51 -1.45
N VAL A 36 11.00 -2.12 -2.73
CA VAL A 36 12.09 -1.43 -3.45
C VAL A 36 12.45 -0.07 -2.83
N VAL A 37 11.46 0.68 -2.34
CA VAL A 37 11.68 2.03 -1.82
C VAL A 37 12.18 2.00 -0.37
N HIS A 38 11.69 1.07 0.46
CA HIS A 38 11.91 1.11 1.91
C HIS A 38 12.81 0.00 2.44
N TYR A 39 13.15 -1.01 1.64
CA TYR A 39 14.08 -2.07 2.04
C TYR A 39 15.50 -1.51 2.21
N LYS A 40 16.12 -1.82 3.35
CA LYS A 40 17.51 -1.49 3.69
C LYS A 40 18.23 -2.75 4.12
N GLU A 41 19.57 -2.74 4.12
CA GLU A 41 20.41 -3.94 4.39
C GLU A 41 20.10 -4.64 5.72
N ASP A 42 19.61 -3.92 6.74
CA ASP A 42 19.25 -4.47 8.06
C ASP A 42 17.74 -4.78 8.22
N THR A 43 16.94 -4.43 7.23
CA THR A 43 15.49 -4.65 7.24
C THR A 43 15.18 -6.04 6.71
N TRP A 44 14.45 -6.83 7.49
CA TRP A 44 14.11 -8.22 7.12
C TRP A 44 12.64 -8.39 6.76
N TYR A 45 11.82 -7.36 6.97
CA TYR A 45 10.42 -7.34 6.56
C TYR A 45 9.96 -5.91 6.29
N VAL A 46 9.25 -5.71 5.17
CA VAL A 46 8.57 -4.45 4.82
C VAL A 46 7.15 -4.77 4.39
N SER A 47 6.16 -4.27 5.12
CA SER A 47 4.76 -4.36 4.74
C SER A 47 4.25 -3.04 4.21
N THR A 48 3.37 -3.16 3.24
CA THR A 48 2.62 -2.05 2.67
C THR A 48 1.19 -2.13 3.20
N PRO A 49 0.69 -1.13 3.97
CA PRO A 49 -0.66 -1.18 4.53
C PRO A 49 -1.75 -1.33 3.46
N LYS A 50 -2.89 -1.93 3.84
CA LYS A 50 -4.04 -2.18 2.93
C LYS A 50 -4.55 -0.90 2.25
N GLU A 51 -4.43 0.24 2.92
CA GLU A 51 -4.82 1.54 2.40
C GLU A 51 -4.04 1.93 1.14
N ASN A 52 -2.81 1.44 0.98
CA ASN A 52 -1.99 1.71 -0.20
C ASN A 52 -2.52 0.95 -1.42
N PHE A 53 -3.07 -0.26 -1.23
CA PHE A 53 -3.71 -1.02 -2.29
C PHE A 53 -4.97 -0.30 -2.79
N THR A 54 -5.80 0.19 -1.86
CA THR A 54 -6.97 1.02 -2.18
C THR A 54 -6.56 2.30 -2.92
N SER A 55 -5.52 2.97 -2.46
CA SER A 55 -4.97 4.17 -3.11
C SER A 55 -4.46 3.86 -4.53
N PHE A 56 -3.78 2.74 -4.71
CA PHE A 56 -3.33 2.28 -6.03
C PHE A 56 -4.52 2.01 -6.98
N ALA A 57 -5.59 1.36 -6.50
CA ALA A 57 -6.80 1.13 -7.28
C ALA A 57 -7.46 2.46 -7.71
N ILE A 58 -7.55 3.44 -6.79
CA ILE A 58 -8.06 4.78 -7.09
C ILE A 58 -7.20 5.47 -8.16
N GLY A 59 -5.86 5.38 -8.03
CA GLY A 59 -4.93 5.92 -9.03
C GLY A 59 -5.14 5.31 -10.41
N CYS A 60 -5.29 3.99 -10.50
CA CYS A 60 -5.62 3.30 -11.74
C CYS A 60 -6.98 3.74 -12.31
N GLY A 61 -7.97 3.95 -11.44
CA GLY A 61 -9.28 4.50 -11.82
C GLY A 61 -9.16 5.89 -12.46
N PHE A 62 -8.34 6.79 -11.90
CA PHE A 62 -8.09 8.09 -12.50
C PHE A 62 -7.40 8.00 -13.86
N LEU A 63 -6.42 7.09 -14.03
CA LEU A 63 -5.79 6.86 -15.34
C LEU A 63 -6.77 6.31 -16.39
N PHE A 64 -7.66 5.42 -15.96
CA PHE A 64 -8.73 4.89 -16.80
C PHE A 64 -9.69 6.01 -17.24
N ILE A 65 -10.13 6.85 -16.30
CA ILE A 65 -11.01 8.00 -16.57
C ILE A 65 -10.32 9.00 -17.51
N ALA A 66 -9.04 9.31 -17.29
CA ALA A 66 -8.28 10.19 -18.17
C ALA A 66 -8.27 9.66 -19.62
N SER A 67 -8.05 8.36 -19.79
CA SER A 67 -7.96 7.72 -21.12
C SER A 67 -9.33 7.64 -21.80
N ILE A 68 -10.38 7.29 -21.06
CA ILE A 68 -11.74 7.16 -21.62
C ILE A 68 -12.35 8.52 -22.00
N LEU A 69 -12.04 9.59 -21.26
CA LEU A 69 -12.48 10.95 -21.57
C LEU A 69 -11.87 11.48 -22.88
N LEU A 70 -10.61 11.14 -23.17
CA LEU A 70 -9.98 11.50 -24.45
C LEU A 70 -10.67 10.81 -25.63
N PHE A 71 -11.11 9.57 -25.44
CA PHE A 71 -11.86 8.83 -26.45
C PHE A 71 -13.25 9.43 -26.72
N PHE A 72 -14.08 9.59 -25.68
CA PHE A 72 -15.48 10.04 -25.85
C PHE A 72 -15.61 11.51 -26.26
N LEU A 73 -14.72 12.39 -25.78
CA LEU A 73 -14.81 13.82 -26.07
C LEU A 73 -13.99 14.25 -27.30
N ASN A 74 -13.60 13.29 -28.13
CA ASN A 74 -12.94 13.49 -29.43
C ASN A 74 -11.71 14.42 -29.36
N ILE A 75 -10.91 14.28 -28.29
CA ILE A 75 -9.61 14.98 -28.08
C ILE A 75 -9.71 16.53 -28.18
N ARG A 76 -10.86 17.10 -27.81
CA ARG A 76 -11.05 18.57 -27.73
C ARG A 76 -10.12 19.19 -26.67
N LYS A 77 -9.84 20.49 -26.77
CA LYS A 77 -8.99 21.22 -25.79
C LYS A 77 -9.43 21.00 -24.34
N LEU A 78 -10.74 21.05 -24.09
CA LEU A 78 -11.32 20.81 -22.76
C LEU A 78 -11.09 19.36 -22.29
N SER A 79 -11.26 18.38 -23.17
CA SER A 79 -10.99 16.96 -22.86
C SER A 79 -9.54 16.73 -22.49
N LYS A 80 -8.59 17.35 -23.22
CA LYS A 80 -7.16 17.28 -22.88
C LYS A 80 -6.89 17.86 -21.49
N ALA A 81 -7.45 19.02 -21.17
CA ALA A 81 -7.27 19.65 -19.86
C ALA A 81 -7.81 18.77 -18.72
N ILE A 82 -9.02 18.23 -18.86
CA ILE A 82 -9.63 17.34 -17.86
C ILE A 82 -8.81 16.05 -17.72
N SER A 83 -8.33 15.49 -18.84
CA SER A 83 -7.56 14.25 -18.82
C SER A 83 -6.18 14.43 -18.19
N ILE A 84 -5.53 15.58 -18.43
CA ILE A 84 -4.28 15.95 -17.75
C ILE A 84 -4.53 16.10 -16.24
N PHE A 85 -5.65 16.69 -15.85
CA PHE A 85 -6.01 16.81 -14.44
C PHE A 85 -6.16 15.43 -13.78
N PHE A 86 -6.91 14.50 -14.39
CA PHE A 86 -7.03 13.13 -13.87
C PHE A 86 -5.71 12.36 -13.88
N LEU A 87 -4.87 12.56 -14.90
CA LEU A 87 -3.51 12.01 -14.92
C LEU A 87 -2.70 12.49 -13.71
N CYS A 88 -2.72 13.80 -13.42
CA CYS A 88 -2.02 14.36 -12.26
C CYS A 88 -2.57 13.82 -10.95
N LEU A 89 -3.89 13.68 -10.81
CA LEU A 89 -4.51 13.04 -9.64
C LEU A 89 -4.07 11.59 -9.49
N GLY A 90 -4.05 10.81 -10.57
CA GLY A 90 -3.58 9.42 -10.54
C GLY A 90 -2.13 9.31 -10.06
N LEU A 91 -1.24 10.14 -10.62
CA LEU A 91 0.17 10.19 -10.21
C LEU A 91 0.34 10.63 -8.75
N PHE A 92 -0.45 11.61 -8.31
CA PHE A 92 -0.42 12.08 -6.93
C PHE A 92 -0.88 11.00 -5.95
N THR A 93 -1.94 10.25 -6.28
CA THR A 93 -2.40 9.12 -5.47
C THR A 93 -1.35 8.02 -5.39
N PHE A 94 -0.66 7.68 -6.49
CA PHE A 94 0.44 6.71 -6.45
C PHE A 94 1.60 7.19 -5.58
N TYR A 95 1.93 8.49 -5.63
CA TYR A 95 2.94 9.07 -4.77
C TYR A 95 2.56 8.91 -3.29
N ILE A 96 1.34 9.28 -2.89
CA ILE A 96 0.86 9.10 -1.51
C ILE A 96 0.93 7.63 -1.09
N ALA A 97 0.45 6.73 -1.95
CA ALA A 97 0.47 5.30 -1.69
C ALA A 97 1.89 4.74 -1.49
N SER A 98 2.91 5.33 -2.12
CA SER A 98 4.30 4.88 -1.96
C SER A 98 4.95 5.29 -0.62
N GLN A 99 4.38 6.27 0.08
CA GLN A 99 4.99 6.82 1.31
C GLN A 99 4.66 6.00 2.56
N SER A 100 3.54 5.29 2.56
CA SER A 100 3.06 4.52 3.72
C SER A 100 3.70 3.14 3.76
N PHE A 101 4.29 2.75 4.88
CA PHE A 101 4.95 1.45 5.04
C PHE A 101 5.17 1.12 6.51
N VAL A 102 5.41 -0.16 6.80
CA VAL A 102 5.93 -0.66 8.07
C VAL A 102 7.13 -1.54 7.78
N ALA A 103 8.27 -1.23 8.37
CA ALA A 103 9.52 -1.95 8.18
C ALA A 103 10.08 -2.43 9.53
N LEU A 104 10.40 -3.72 9.60
CA LEU A 104 10.99 -4.37 10.75
C LEU A 104 12.46 -4.70 10.44
N SER A 105 13.36 -4.18 11.25
CA SER A 105 14.81 -4.40 11.16
C SER A 105 15.32 -5.10 12.41
N ASN A 106 16.60 -5.45 12.47
CA ASN A 106 17.13 -6.15 13.64
C ASN A 106 17.13 -5.25 14.90
N ASP A 107 17.42 -3.97 14.71
CA ASP A 107 17.56 -3.00 15.80
C ASP A 107 16.38 -2.04 15.93
N LYS A 108 15.61 -1.85 14.84
CA LYS A 108 14.64 -0.76 14.73
C LYS A 108 13.35 -1.18 14.04
N ILE A 109 12.27 -0.52 14.42
CA ILE A 109 10.99 -0.52 13.74
C ILE A 109 10.81 0.85 13.10
N SER A 110 10.39 0.87 11.85
CA SER A 110 10.17 2.09 11.09
C SER A 110 8.78 2.04 10.49
N TYR A 111 7.99 3.09 10.63
CA TYR A 111 6.72 3.15 9.95
C TYR A 111 6.36 4.56 9.49
N SER A 112 5.45 4.65 8.54
CA SER A 112 4.82 5.88 8.07
C SER A 112 3.38 5.58 7.72
N SER A 113 2.45 6.35 8.26
CA SER A 113 1.02 6.20 7.96
C SER A 113 0.67 6.80 6.61
N LEU A 114 -0.49 6.41 6.05
CA LEU A 114 -1.05 7.07 4.88
C LEU A 114 -1.29 8.55 5.19
N PHE A 115 -0.83 9.45 4.31
CA PHE A 115 -0.83 10.93 4.47
C PHE A 115 0.16 11.52 5.49
N GLU A 116 0.91 10.70 6.22
CA GLU A 116 2.04 11.19 7.00
C GLU A 116 3.30 11.16 6.12
N PHE A 117 3.91 12.33 5.93
CA PHE A 117 5.20 12.46 5.25
C PHE A 117 6.39 12.25 6.19
N LYS A 118 6.11 12.05 7.49
CA LYS A 118 7.14 11.86 8.51
C LYS A 118 7.28 10.36 8.76
N LYS A 119 8.49 9.87 8.48
CA LYS A 119 8.91 8.54 8.93
C LYS A 119 9.14 8.56 10.44
N HIS A 120 8.48 7.67 11.16
CA HIS A 120 8.80 7.39 12.56
C HIS A 120 9.74 6.19 12.66
N THR A 121 10.64 6.21 13.63
CA THR A 121 11.62 5.14 13.83
C THR A 121 11.85 4.95 15.31
N TYR A 122 11.60 3.74 15.77
CA TYR A 122 11.65 3.31 17.16
C TYR A 122 12.64 2.17 17.30
N GLN A 123 13.20 2.02 18.48
CA GLN A 123 13.88 0.81 18.91
C GLN A 123 12.85 -0.20 19.40
N TRP A 124 13.24 -1.48 19.47
CA TRP A 124 12.38 -2.52 20.03
C TRP A 124 12.06 -2.29 21.51
N GLU A 125 12.96 -1.64 22.23
CA GLU A 125 12.79 -1.25 23.64
C GLU A 125 11.69 -0.19 23.83
N ASP A 126 11.39 0.61 22.79
CA ASP A 126 10.40 1.68 22.85
C ASP A 126 8.95 1.15 22.70
N ILE A 127 8.77 -0.17 22.57
CA ILE A 127 7.44 -0.80 22.47
C ILE A 127 6.89 -0.99 23.88
N GLU A 128 5.78 -0.31 24.18
CA GLU A 128 5.06 -0.47 25.44
C GLU A 128 4.30 -1.80 25.47
N LYS A 129 3.60 -2.13 24.38
CA LYS A 129 2.82 -3.37 24.26
C LYS A 129 2.56 -3.76 22.81
N VAL A 130 2.24 -5.05 22.65
CA VAL A 130 1.83 -5.63 21.37
C VAL A 130 0.42 -6.20 21.54
N ILE A 131 -0.50 -5.81 20.66
CA ILE A 131 -1.87 -6.34 20.65
C ILE A 131 -2.03 -7.20 19.41
N HIS A 132 -2.52 -8.42 19.58
CA HIS A 132 -2.87 -9.32 18.47
C HIS A 132 -4.38 -9.31 18.29
N TYR A 133 -4.84 -8.59 17.26
CA TYR A 133 -6.23 -8.60 16.85
C TYR A 133 -6.52 -9.84 16.02
N ARG A 134 -7.52 -10.62 16.44
CA ARG A 134 -7.96 -11.80 15.71
C ARG A 134 -9.48 -11.95 15.83
N ASN A 135 -10.15 -12.39 14.78
CA ASN A 135 -11.56 -12.77 14.86
C ASN A 135 -11.73 -14.26 15.19
N GLU A 136 -12.91 -14.66 15.67
CA GLU A 136 -13.17 -16.03 16.13
C GLU A 136 -12.96 -17.10 15.04
N ILE A 137 -13.20 -16.73 13.78
CA ILE A 137 -13.08 -17.62 12.61
C ILE A 137 -11.64 -17.64 12.06
N GLY A 138 -10.77 -16.74 12.54
CA GLY A 138 -9.36 -16.64 12.13
C GLY A 138 -9.12 -16.05 10.74
N THR A 139 -10.14 -15.46 10.11
CA THR A 139 -10.03 -14.81 8.79
C THR A 139 -9.40 -13.43 8.86
N PHE A 140 -9.43 -12.78 10.03
CA PHE A 140 -8.79 -11.51 10.32
C PHE A 140 -7.72 -11.72 11.40
N SER A 141 -6.50 -11.24 11.14
CA SER A 141 -5.36 -11.34 12.05
C SER A 141 -4.42 -10.16 11.78
N GLU A 142 -4.19 -9.31 12.77
CA GLU A 142 -3.33 -8.12 12.69
C GLU A 142 -2.61 -7.89 14.02
N PHE A 143 -1.38 -7.38 13.97
CA PHE A 143 -0.65 -6.96 15.17
C PHE A 143 -0.58 -5.43 15.22
N GLU A 144 -0.91 -4.86 16.38
CA GLU A 144 -0.68 -3.46 16.70
C GLU A 144 0.51 -3.35 17.65
N LEU A 145 1.54 -2.61 17.23
CA LEU A 145 2.66 -2.23 18.07
C LEU A 145 2.35 -0.85 18.65
N VAL A 146 2.22 -0.76 19.97
CA VAL A 146 2.01 0.50 20.68
C VAL A 146 3.33 0.94 21.30
N PHE A 147 3.79 2.12 20.93
CA PHE A 147 5.04 2.72 21.42
C PHE A 147 4.79 3.57 22.67
N GLU A 148 5.83 3.80 23.48
CA GLU A 148 5.74 4.56 24.74
C GLU A 148 5.21 6.00 24.58
N ASP A 149 5.35 6.59 23.39
CA ASP A 149 4.84 7.93 23.08
C ASP A 149 3.37 7.94 22.61
N GLY A 150 2.71 6.78 22.61
CA GLY A 150 1.33 6.57 22.20
C GLY A 150 1.14 6.38 20.69
N ASN A 151 2.22 6.43 19.90
CA ASN A 151 2.18 6.11 18.49
C ASN A 151 1.94 4.62 18.26
N ARG A 152 1.43 4.28 17.06
CA ARG A 152 0.99 2.91 16.76
C ARG A 152 1.36 2.49 15.35
N ALA A 153 1.87 1.28 15.20
CA ALA A 153 2.13 0.66 13.91
C ALA A 153 1.27 -0.60 13.74
N MET A 154 0.58 -0.68 12.60
CA MET A 154 -0.27 -1.83 12.25
C MET A 154 0.47 -2.78 11.32
N LEU A 155 0.35 -4.08 11.60
CA LEU A 155 1.05 -5.12 10.88
C LEU A 155 0.07 -6.24 10.52
N ASP A 156 -0.18 -6.41 9.23
CA ASP A 156 -1.03 -7.50 8.75
C ASP A 156 -0.39 -8.87 8.95
N ASP A 157 -1.10 -9.81 9.58
CA ASP A 157 -0.71 -11.23 9.63
C ASP A 157 -1.14 -11.97 8.35
N ASN A 158 -0.58 -11.49 7.24
CA ASN A 158 -0.82 -12.03 5.91
C ASN A 158 0.20 -13.14 5.56
N ALA A 159 0.03 -13.77 4.40
CA ALA A 159 0.92 -14.86 3.97
C ALA A 159 2.40 -14.43 3.84
N TYR A 160 2.65 -13.16 3.50
CA TYR A 160 4.00 -12.61 3.39
C TYR A 160 4.64 -12.42 4.77
N PHE A 161 3.86 -11.96 5.76
CA PHE A 161 4.32 -11.87 7.16
C PHE A 161 4.59 -13.23 7.79
N ARG A 162 3.76 -14.23 7.51
CA ARG A 162 3.91 -15.59 8.06
C ARG A 162 5.26 -16.26 7.74
N GLU A 163 5.93 -15.85 6.66
CA GLU A 163 7.29 -16.34 6.38
C GLU A 163 8.33 -15.79 7.38
N LYS A 164 8.03 -14.65 8.00
CA LYS A 164 8.90 -13.94 8.95
C LYS A 164 8.36 -13.94 10.39
N SER A 165 7.22 -14.59 10.64
CA SER A 165 6.56 -14.59 11.95
C SER A 165 7.44 -15.20 13.04
N ASP A 166 8.23 -16.23 12.73
CA ASP A 166 9.13 -16.85 13.70
C ASP A 166 10.19 -15.85 14.17
N LYS A 167 10.79 -15.10 13.23
CA LYS A 167 11.78 -14.06 13.55
C LYS A 167 11.15 -12.93 14.35
N PHE A 168 9.92 -12.53 14.01
CA PHE A 168 9.17 -11.54 14.77
C PHE A 168 8.91 -12.01 16.21
N GLY A 169 8.43 -13.24 16.39
CA GLY A 169 8.19 -13.82 17.71
C GLY A 169 9.45 -13.94 18.56
N MET A 170 10.58 -14.33 17.95
CA MET A 170 11.88 -14.33 18.64
C MET A 170 12.30 -12.93 19.10
N LYS A 171 12.09 -11.91 18.25
CA LYS A 171 12.36 -10.52 18.61
C LYS A 171 11.47 -10.04 19.76
N LEU A 172 10.18 -10.34 19.73
CA LEU A 172 9.30 -10.00 20.85
C LEU A 172 9.75 -10.66 22.16
N ALA A 173 10.13 -11.95 22.11
CA ALA A 173 10.62 -12.67 23.29
C ALA A 173 11.94 -12.10 23.85
N GLU A 174 12.85 -11.61 22.99
CA GLU A 174 14.11 -10.95 23.39
C GLU A 174 13.86 -9.74 24.30
N TYR A 175 12.78 -9.00 24.06
CA TYR A 175 12.38 -7.81 24.82
C TYR A 175 11.27 -8.08 25.84
N ASN A 176 10.94 -9.36 26.12
CA ASN A 176 9.85 -9.77 27.01
C ASN A 176 8.47 -9.20 26.63
N LEU A 177 8.24 -9.00 25.34
CA LEU A 177 6.97 -8.55 24.78
C LEU A 177 6.12 -9.78 24.45
N PHE A 178 4.94 -9.87 25.04
CA PHE A 178 3.97 -10.95 24.77
C PHE A 178 2.70 -10.35 24.18
N PRO A 179 2.29 -10.76 22.97
CA PRO A 179 1.09 -10.22 22.35
C PRO A 179 -0.16 -10.46 23.20
N GLU A 180 -0.88 -9.39 23.53
CA GLU A 180 -2.19 -9.47 24.17
C GLU A 180 -3.24 -9.80 23.11
N LEU A 181 -3.94 -10.92 23.28
CA LEU A 181 -4.99 -11.30 22.34
C LEU A 181 -6.23 -10.42 22.53
N SER A 182 -6.66 -9.77 21.45
CA SER A 182 -7.90 -9.01 21.39
C SER A 182 -8.82 -9.62 20.34
N LEU A 183 -9.97 -10.13 20.79
CA LEU A 183 -11.00 -10.65 19.89
C LEU A 183 -11.81 -9.48 19.35
N VAL A 184 -11.94 -9.42 18.02
CA VAL A 184 -12.68 -8.35 17.34
C VAL A 184 -13.82 -8.98 16.53
N ASP A 185 -15.02 -8.45 16.71
CA ASP A 185 -16.17 -8.73 15.85
C ASP A 185 -15.92 -8.12 14.47
N GLU A 186 -16.34 -8.77 13.38
CA GLU A 186 -16.03 -8.35 11.99
C GLU A 186 -16.27 -6.84 11.75
N PRO A 187 -15.34 -6.12 11.09
CA PRO A 187 -15.59 -4.77 10.58
C PRO A 187 -16.48 -4.75 9.32
#